data_AF-I8X2N8-F1
#
_entry.id   AF-I8X2N8-F1
#
_cell.length_a   1.000
_cell.length_b   1.000
_cell.length_c   1.000
_cell.angle_alpha   90.00
_cell.angle_beta   90.00
_cell.angle_gamma   90.00
#
_symmetry.space_group_name_H-M   'P 1'
#
loop_
_entity.id
_entity.type
_entity.pdbx_description
1 polymer ?
#
loop_
_entity_poly.entity_id
_entity_poly.type
_entity_poly.pdbx_seq_one_letter_code
_entity_poly.pdbx_strand_id
1 'polypeptide(L)'
;MKKMSVILLLLGLIVIAGCHNDKEEEIIVCTCDFRQINIRAVYTDGTPVILDKFETINLETGQKMEFGMDAYYKDSGQYPVMNDDYRKELENKPLKIKFLGYKNEQVVIEEAFIVSADECHVYMVDGNDSVILPLPDKH
;
A
#
# COMPACT_ATOMS: atom_id res chain seq x y z
N MET A 1 -28.62 -7.87 63.92
CA MET A 1 -28.56 -8.74 62.72
C MET A 1 -29.17 -8.10 61.47
N LYS A 2 -28.88 -6.81 61.17
CA LYS A 2 -29.38 -6.12 59.95
C LYS A 2 -28.26 -5.59 59.03
N LYS A 3 -27.01 -5.59 59.49
CA LYS A 3 -25.85 -5.10 58.73
C LYS A 3 -25.17 -6.15 57.85
N MET A 4 -25.45 -7.44 58.09
CA MET A 4 -24.86 -8.56 57.35
C MET A 4 -25.61 -8.89 56.05
N SER A 5 -26.81 -8.32 55.84
CA SER A 5 -27.60 -8.48 54.61
C SER A 5 -27.25 -7.48 53.51
N VAL A 6 -26.65 -6.33 53.88
CA VAL A 6 -26.29 -5.27 52.91
C VAL A 6 -25.00 -5.61 52.16
N ILE A 7 -24.08 -6.32 52.83
CA ILE A 7 -22.80 -6.75 52.23
C ILE A 7 -23.01 -7.85 51.19
N LEU A 8 -23.97 -8.78 51.40
CA LEU A 8 -24.32 -9.79 50.40
C LEU A 8 -25.01 -9.18 49.16
N LEU A 9 -25.75 -8.07 49.32
CA LEU A 9 -26.41 -7.37 48.21
C LEU A 9 -25.41 -6.57 47.36
N LEU A 10 -24.35 -6.04 47.97
CA LEU A 10 -23.27 -5.30 47.29
C LEU A 10 -22.32 -6.22 46.49
N LEU A 11 -22.14 -7.48 46.90
CA LEU A 11 -21.31 -8.43 46.18
C LEU A 11 -21.99 -8.98 44.90
N GLY A 12 -23.32 -8.92 44.80
CA GLY A 12 -24.07 -9.37 43.63
C GLY A 12 -24.05 -8.41 42.44
N LEU A 13 -23.74 -7.13 42.66
CA LEU A 13 -23.73 -6.09 41.62
C LEU A 13 -22.41 -6.01 40.82
N ILE A 14 -21.35 -6.66 41.28
CA ILE A 14 -20.02 -6.60 40.63
C ILE A 14 -19.88 -7.64 39.49
N VAL A 15 -20.81 -8.60 39.38
CA VAL A 15 -20.69 -9.73 38.43
C VAL A 15 -21.17 -9.40 37.01
N ILE A 16 -21.78 -8.23 36.78
CA ILE A 16 -22.35 -7.82 35.47
C ILE A 16 -21.51 -6.78 34.71
N ALA A 17 -20.30 -6.44 35.18
CA ALA A 17 -19.40 -5.50 34.50
C ALA A 17 -18.32 -6.20 33.63
N GLY A 18 -18.56 -7.43 33.20
CA GLY A 18 -17.74 -8.10 32.20
C GLY A 18 -18.24 -7.78 30.80
N CYS A 19 -17.93 -6.60 30.26
CA CYS A 19 -18.07 -6.36 28.82
C CYS A 19 -17.07 -7.28 28.09
N HIS A 20 -17.55 -8.43 27.60
CA HIS A 20 -16.89 -9.14 26.52
C HIS A 20 -17.10 -8.28 25.28
N ASN A 21 -16.08 -7.53 24.87
CA ASN A 21 -16.02 -6.97 23.53
C ASN A 21 -15.63 -8.12 22.59
N ASP A 22 -16.54 -9.06 22.39
CA ASP A 22 -16.48 -9.94 21.24
C ASP A 22 -16.79 -9.05 20.05
N LYS A 23 -15.74 -8.46 19.45
CA LYS A 23 -15.88 -7.89 18.12
C LYS A 23 -16.23 -9.08 17.24
N GLU A 24 -17.48 -9.17 16.81
CA GLU A 24 -17.84 -10.06 15.72
C GLU A 24 -16.88 -9.73 14.56
N GLU A 25 -15.94 -10.63 14.28
CA GLU A 25 -15.08 -10.50 13.11
C GLU A 25 -16.00 -10.61 11.90
N GLU A 26 -16.33 -9.46 11.32
CA GLU A 26 -17.10 -9.40 10.08
C GLU A 26 -16.33 -10.21 9.03
N ILE A 27 -16.95 -11.29 8.55
CA ILE A 27 -16.33 -12.16 7.55
C ILE A 27 -16.35 -11.40 6.22
N ILE A 28 -15.25 -10.72 5.93
CA ILE A 28 -15.05 -10.05 4.64
C ILE A 28 -14.73 -11.12 3.60
N VAL A 29 -15.60 -11.23 2.59
CA VAL A 29 -15.41 -12.14 1.46
C VAL A 29 -14.86 -11.34 0.27
N CYS A 30 -13.56 -11.50 0.00
CA CYS A 30 -12.90 -10.90 -1.17
C CYS A 30 -12.92 -11.86 -2.38
N THR A 31 -12.77 -11.29 -3.58
CA THR A 31 -12.51 -12.08 -4.79
C THR A 31 -11.05 -12.57 -4.79
N CYS A 32 -10.71 -13.57 -5.62
CA CYS A 32 -9.33 -14.01 -5.82
C CYS A 32 -8.55 -13.11 -6.82
N ASP A 33 -9.03 -11.90 -7.09
CA ASP A 33 -8.31 -10.91 -7.89
C ASP A 33 -7.05 -10.45 -7.15
N PHE A 34 -5.96 -10.26 -7.88
CA PHE A 34 -4.71 -9.74 -7.32
C PHE A 34 -4.38 -8.43 -8.01
N ARG A 35 -4.38 -7.34 -7.25
CA ARG A 35 -4.16 -6.00 -7.78
C ARG A 35 -2.74 -5.54 -7.59
N GLN A 36 -2.27 -4.84 -8.62
CA GLN A 36 -0.99 -4.18 -8.67
C GLN A 36 -1.20 -2.75 -9.18
N ILE A 37 -0.64 -1.79 -8.47
CA ILE A 37 -0.59 -0.39 -8.87
C ILE A 37 0.68 -0.20 -9.67
N ASN A 38 0.53 0.24 -10.91
CA ASN A 38 1.63 0.56 -11.81
C ASN A 38 1.65 2.06 -12.10
N ILE A 39 2.82 2.60 -12.36
CA ILE A 39 2.99 3.85 -13.10
C ILE A 39 3.34 3.54 -14.54
N ARG A 40 3.02 4.45 -15.45
CA ARG A 40 3.39 4.38 -16.85
C ARG A 40 4.37 5.49 -17.22
N ALA A 41 5.56 5.13 -17.67
CA ALA A 41 6.58 6.06 -18.12
C ALA A 41 6.67 6.06 -19.65
N VAL A 42 6.51 7.24 -20.26
CA VAL A 42 6.61 7.44 -21.70
C VAL A 42 7.46 8.66 -22.02
N TYR A 43 8.06 8.69 -23.20
CA TYR A 43 8.64 9.90 -23.75
C TYR A 43 7.56 10.83 -24.30
N THR A 44 7.93 12.08 -24.60
CA THR A 44 7.00 13.08 -25.17
C THR A 44 6.38 12.67 -26.51
N ASP A 45 6.96 11.71 -27.23
CA ASP A 45 6.40 11.14 -28.47
C ASP A 45 5.49 9.91 -28.22
N GLY A 46 5.32 9.50 -26.95
CA GLY A 46 4.52 8.36 -26.54
C GLY A 46 5.27 7.02 -26.51
N THR A 47 6.54 6.98 -26.90
CA THR A 47 7.37 5.76 -26.82
C THR A 47 7.58 5.37 -25.35
N PRO A 48 7.42 4.09 -24.97
CA PRO A 48 7.69 3.65 -23.60
C PRO A 48 9.11 3.94 -23.14
N VAL A 49 9.26 4.40 -21.90
CA VAL A 49 10.57 4.52 -21.26
C VAL A 49 10.94 3.16 -20.69
N ILE A 50 11.94 2.52 -21.30
CA ILE A 50 12.54 1.29 -20.76
C ILE A 50 13.63 1.70 -19.76
N LEU A 51 13.41 1.36 -18.49
CA LEU A 51 14.32 1.56 -17.38
C LEU A 51 15.24 0.35 -17.23
N ASP A 52 16.47 0.59 -16.80
CA ASP A 52 17.42 -0.47 -16.49
C ASP A 52 17.08 -1.12 -15.14
N LYS A 53 16.65 -0.28 -14.20
CA LYS A 53 16.31 -0.64 -12.84
C LYS A 53 15.25 0.32 -12.30
N PHE A 54 14.47 -0.13 -11.35
CA PHE A 54 13.64 0.72 -10.51
C PHE A 54 13.76 0.31 -9.04
N GLU A 55 13.39 1.22 -8.15
CA GLU A 55 13.28 0.97 -6.71
C GLU A 55 12.03 1.65 -6.19
N THR A 56 11.35 1.00 -5.24
CA THR A 56 10.30 1.63 -4.45
C THR A 56 10.72 1.62 -3.00
N ILE A 57 10.62 2.77 -2.34
CA ILE A 57 11.14 2.98 -0.98
C ILE A 57 9.99 3.44 -0.10
N ASN A 58 9.78 2.74 1.01
CA ASN A 58 8.94 3.21 2.10
C ASN A 58 9.62 4.45 2.74
N LEU A 59 8.97 5.61 2.68
CA LEU A 59 9.56 6.87 3.16
C LEU A 59 9.57 7.00 4.68
N GLU A 60 8.81 6.18 5.40
CA GLU A 60 8.78 6.17 6.87
C GLU A 60 9.91 5.33 7.45
N THR A 61 10.20 4.18 6.83
CA THR A 61 11.20 3.22 7.33
C THR A 61 12.52 3.25 6.56
N GLY A 62 12.53 3.80 5.35
CA GLY A 62 13.66 3.72 4.42
C GLY A 62 13.84 2.35 3.77
N GLN A 63 12.92 1.40 4.02
CA GLN A 63 13.00 0.05 3.48
C GLN A 63 12.67 0.04 1.98
N LYS A 64 13.44 -0.75 1.21
CA LYS A 64 13.12 -1.05 -0.19
C LYS A 64 12.02 -2.10 -0.28
N MET A 65 11.07 -1.85 -1.16
CA MET A 65 9.95 -2.72 -1.49
C MET A 65 10.28 -3.41 -2.82
N GLU A 66 10.10 -4.72 -2.85
CA GLU A 66 10.48 -5.55 -3.99
C GLU A 66 9.23 -5.99 -4.73
N PHE A 67 9.22 -5.80 -6.05
CA PHE A 67 8.07 -6.17 -6.88
C PHE A 67 8.55 -7.01 -8.06
N GLY A 68 7.77 -8.05 -8.38
CA GLY A 68 7.97 -8.81 -9.60
C GLY A 68 7.74 -7.94 -10.83
N MET A 69 8.60 -8.11 -11.84
CA MET A 69 8.48 -7.43 -13.12
C MET A 69 8.45 -8.46 -14.24
N ASP A 70 7.37 -8.48 -15.01
CA ASP A 70 7.29 -9.22 -16.27
C ASP A 70 7.86 -8.38 -17.42
N ALA A 71 8.44 -9.04 -18.43
CA ALA A 71 8.98 -8.39 -19.62
C ALA A 71 7.94 -7.53 -20.35
N TYR A 72 6.69 -7.99 -20.45
CA TYR A 72 5.59 -7.25 -21.08
C TYR A 72 5.32 -5.91 -20.39
N TYR A 73 5.27 -5.88 -19.06
CA TYR A 73 5.07 -4.63 -18.32
C TYR A 73 6.24 -3.67 -18.56
N LYS A 74 7.47 -4.18 -18.45
CA LYS A 74 8.68 -3.41 -18.72
C LYS A 74 8.68 -2.81 -20.13
N ASP A 75 8.42 -3.62 -21.15
CA ASP A 75 8.43 -3.21 -22.57
C ASP A 75 7.31 -2.22 -22.90
N SER A 76 6.23 -2.22 -22.12
CA SER A 76 5.14 -1.24 -22.21
C SER A 76 5.37 0.03 -21.38
N GLY A 77 6.51 0.12 -20.68
CA GLY A 77 6.86 1.25 -19.80
C GLY A 77 6.04 1.29 -18.52
N GLN A 78 5.50 0.15 -18.08
CA GLN A 78 4.73 0.03 -16.84
C GLN A 78 5.58 -0.52 -15.71
N TYR A 79 5.55 0.15 -14.56
CA TYR A 79 6.37 -0.20 -13.40
C TYR A 79 5.54 -0.31 -12.13
N PRO A 80 5.62 -1.45 -11.41
CA PRO A 80 4.91 -1.63 -10.15
C PRO A 80 5.45 -0.70 -9.07
N VAL A 81 4.52 -0.10 -8.33
CA VAL A 81 4.81 0.70 -7.14
C VAL A 81 4.16 0.13 -5.88
N MET A 82 3.12 -0.70 -6.02
CA MET A 82 2.45 -1.39 -4.92
C MET A 82 1.66 -2.60 -5.41
N ASN A 83 1.43 -3.59 -4.57
CA ASN A 83 0.55 -4.72 -4.86
C ASN A 83 -0.12 -5.28 -3.59
N ASP A 84 -1.04 -6.22 -3.79
CA ASP A 84 -1.82 -6.82 -2.69
C ASP A 84 -1.00 -7.64 -1.68
N ASP A 85 0.28 -7.96 -1.96
CA ASP A 85 1.15 -8.61 -0.97
C ASP A 85 1.33 -7.74 0.28
N TYR A 86 1.27 -6.41 0.13
CA TYR A 86 1.36 -5.44 1.22
C TYR A 86 0.01 -5.03 1.81
N ARG A 87 -1.12 -5.59 1.31
CA ARG A 87 -2.48 -5.18 1.68
C ARG A 87 -2.70 -5.14 3.19
N LYS A 88 -2.32 -6.21 3.90
CA LYS A 88 -2.54 -6.33 5.36
C LYS A 88 -1.78 -5.26 6.16
N GLU A 89 -0.65 -4.80 5.66
CA GLU A 89 0.15 -3.75 6.31
C GLU A 89 -0.48 -2.37 6.08
N LEU A 90 -1.10 -2.18 4.92
CA LEU A 90 -1.69 -0.93 4.45
C LEU A 90 -3.19 -0.76 4.78
N GLU A 91 -3.83 -1.81 5.32
CA GLU A 91 -5.26 -1.80 5.61
C GLU A 91 -5.59 -0.66 6.58
N ASN A 92 -6.37 0.31 6.09
CA ASN A 92 -6.74 1.55 6.80
C ASN A 92 -5.54 2.41 7.25
N LYS A 93 -4.38 2.26 6.59
CA LYS A 93 -3.14 2.98 6.89
C LYS A 93 -2.50 3.49 5.60
N PRO A 94 -2.61 4.79 5.32
CA PRO A 94 -1.88 5.39 4.20
C PRO A 94 -0.37 5.31 4.43
N LEU A 95 0.37 4.89 3.41
CA LEU A 95 1.83 4.84 3.39
C LEU A 95 2.38 5.78 2.33
N LYS A 96 3.39 6.56 2.70
CA LYS A 96 4.18 7.34 1.75
C LYS A 96 5.30 6.50 1.18
N ILE A 97 5.35 6.40 -0.14
CA ILE A 97 6.42 5.71 -0.87
C ILE A 97 7.09 6.65 -1.88
N LYS A 98 8.31 6.31 -2.26
CA LYS A 98 9.06 6.95 -3.33
C LYS A 98 9.48 5.94 -4.38
N PHE A 99 9.14 6.19 -5.63
CA PHE A 99 9.62 5.44 -6.78
C PHE A 99 10.83 6.13 -7.39
N LEU A 100 11.86 5.35 -7.70
CA LEU A 100 13.05 5.79 -8.42
C LEU A 100 13.23 4.92 -9.66
N GLY A 101 13.24 5.54 -10.84
CA GLY A 101 13.52 4.88 -12.11
C GLY A 101 14.89 5.26 -12.63
N TYR A 102 15.67 4.25 -13.06
CA TYR A 102 17.06 4.42 -13.47
C TYR A 102 17.26 4.10 -14.95
N LYS A 103 18.09 4.93 -15.60
CA LYS A 103 18.60 4.68 -16.96
C LYS A 103 20.06 5.12 -17.04
N ASN A 104 20.93 4.25 -17.54
CA ASN A 104 22.38 4.47 -17.57
C ASN A 104 22.94 4.88 -16.20
N GLU A 105 22.54 4.16 -15.15
CA GLU A 105 22.91 4.42 -13.74
C GLU A 105 22.45 5.76 -13.15
N GLN A 106 21.72 6.59 -13.91
CA GLN A 106 21.17 7.86 -13.46
C GLN A 106 19.69 7.73 -13.11
N VAL A 107 19.25 8.44 -12.08
CA VAL A 107 17.83 8.58 -11.77
C VAL A 107 17.20 9.49 -12.83
N VAL A 108 16.27 8.93 -13.60
CA VAL A 108 15.51 9.66 -14.64
C VAL A 108 14.05 9.87 -14.24
N ILE A 109 13.56 9.15 -13.23
CA ILE A 109 12.23 9.30 -12.64
C ILE A 109 12.37 9.30 -11.12
N GLU A 110 11.81 10.30 -10.46
CA GLU A 110 11.65 10.34 -9.01
C GLU A 110 10.24 10.85 -8.70
N GLU A 111 9.37 9.96 -8.20
CA GLU A 111 7.97 10.25 -7.93
C GLU A 111 7.60 9.79 -6.52
N ALA A 112 6.71 10.52 -5.85
CA ALA A 112 6.20 10.16 -4.53
C ALA A 112 4.71 9.85 -4.60
N PHE A 113 4.29 8.84 -3.84
CA PHE A 113 2.91 8.38 -3.80
C PHE A 113 2.42 8.24 -2.37
N ILE A 114 1.10 8.35 -2.20
CA ILE A 114 0.39 7.86 -1.03
C ILE A 114 -0.45 6.67 -1.48
N VAL A 115 -0.20 5.51 -0.88
CA VAL A 115 -0.95 4.28 -1.13
C VAL A 115 -1.64 3.81 0.14
N SER A 116 -2.73 3.08 0.01
CA SER A 116 -3.38 2.41 1.14
C SER A 116 -4.05 1.13 0.67
N ALA A 117 -4.75 0.45 1.57
CA ALA A 117 -5.55 -0.71 1.22
C ALA A 117 -6.88 -0.68 1.95
N ASP A 118 -7.88 -1.25 1.30
CA ASP A 118 -9.12 -1.67 1.93
C ASP A 118 -8.94 -3.13 2.41
N GLU A 119 -10.03 -3.74 2.83
CA GLU A 119 -10.04 -5.10 3.33
C GLU A 119 -9.62 -6.14 2.26
N CYS A 120 -9.67 -5.79 0.97
CA CYS A 120 -9.43 -6.69 -0.15
C CYS A 120 -8.26 -6.30 -1.06
N HIS A 121 -8.01 -5.01 -1.32
CA HIS A 121 -7.03 -4.58 -2.30
C HIS A 121 -6.30 -3.29 -1.93
N VAL A 122 -5.10 -3.12 -2.49
CA VAL A 122 -4.38 -1.85 -2.49
C VAL A 122 -4.99 -0.85 -3.48
N TYR A 123 -4.86 0.43 -3.16
CA TYR A 123 -5.22 1.54 -4.03
C TYR A 123 -4.30 2.76 -3.81
N MET A 124 -4.25 3.62 -4.82
CA MET A 124 -3.51 4.88 -4.78
C MET A 124 -4.41 5.98 -4.23
N VAL A 125 -3.95 6.64 -3.18
CA VAL A 125 -4.60 7.79 -2.56
C VAL A 125 -4.18 9.08 -3.26
N ASP A 126 -2.87 9.21 -3.58
CA ASP A 126 -2.30 10.38 -4.23
C ASP A 126 -1.02 10.03 -5.01
N GLY A 127 -0.76 10.74 -6.11
CA GLY A 127 0.41 10.57 -6.98
C GLY A 127 0.05 10.44 -8.47
N ASN A 128 1.07 10.62 -9.33
CA ASN A 128 0.91 10.57 -10.79
C ASN A 128 1.10 9.16 -11.34
N ASP A 129 0.06 8.58 -11.93
CA ASP A 129 0.13 7.27 -12.59
C ASP A 129 0.83 7.30 -13.95
N SER A 130 1.15 8.49 -14.48
CA SER A 130 1.81 8.69 -15.76
C SER A 130 2.95 9.70 -15.65
N VAL A 131 4.14 9.29 -16.11
CA VAL A 131 5.35 10.11 -16.15
C VAL A 131 5.74 10.35 -17.60
N ILE A 132 5.94 11.61 -17.98
CA ILE A 132 6.34 12.00 -19.35
C ILE A 132 7.75 12.58 -19.31
N LEU A 133 8.70 11.90 -19.96
CA LEU A 133 10.09 12.34 -20.08
C LEU A 133 10.35 13.01 -21.44
N PRO A 134 11.25 14.01 -21.52
CA PRO A 134 11.71 14.50 -22.82
C PRO A 134 12.43 13.40 -23.59
N LEU A 135 12.37 13.47 -24.91
CA LEU A 135 13.15 12.57 -25.77
C LEU A 135 14.64 12.64 -25.42
N PRO A 136 15.36 11.51 -25.41
CA PRO A 136 16.80 11.52 -25.20
C PRO A 136 17.50 12.27 -26.33
N ASP A 137 18.53 13.03 -25.98
CA ASP A 137 19.36 13.72 -26.97
C ASP A 137 19.98 12.70 -27.93
N LYS A 138 19.85 12.97 -29.24
CA LYS A 138 20.50 12.16 -30.28
C LYS A 138 21.99 12.54 -30.29
N HIS A 139 22.81 11.82 -29.54
CA HIS A 139 24.26 11.89 -29.64
C HIS A 139 24.81 10.78 -30.54
#